data_AF-A0A094D7U0-F1
#
_entry.id   AF-A0A094D7U0-F1
#
_cell.length_a   1.000
_cell.length_b   1.000
_cell.length_c   1.000
_cell.angle_alpha   90.00
_cell.angle_beta   90.00
_cell.angle_gamma   90.00
#
_symmetry.space_group_name_H-M   'P 1'
#
loop_
_entity.id
_entity.type
_entity.pdbx_description
1 polymer ?
#
loop_
_entity_poly.entity_id
_entity_poly.type
_entity_poly.pdbx_seq_one_letter_code
_entity_poly.pdbx_strand_id
1 'polypeptide(L)'
;ICLDRITEKAEAAPCRHSSFDFICLASWLEQRSSCPLCNAEVSEIHYAFTDETTYKTYTVASTKAAAPSVPPPQRSVPHRPSRPRRQYTHNPTPAPDDALARRRAVYTQNLYSLHVGTNRISRFRDFTPQSLSASPELQSRARTWIRRELRVFAFLHPADTEEDGGRPTRGSDNAEFLLEYIIAVLKTVDVQGASGQAEELLREFLGREHARLFLHEVRAWLRSPYARVEDWDRNVQYAVPVKVREERTEERREENREGGSRGGGVRRGRRGGDRYTPYGGSRRGVEEARLRYNPD
;
A
#
# COMPACT_ATOMS: atom_id res chain seq x y z
N ILE A 1 -8.31 5.83 14.79
CA ILE A 1 -9.20 6.73 15.55
C ILE A 1 -10.13 5.88 16.41
N CYS A 2 -10.71 6.39 17.51
CA CYS A 2 -11.17 5.66 18.71
C CYS A 2 -11.42 4.15 18.52
N LEU A 3 -10.79 3.33 19.37
CA LEU A 3 -11.02 1.88 19.41
C LEU A 3 -12.08 1.46 20.45
N ASP A 4 -12.72 2.43 21.12
CA ASP A 4 -13.68 2.26 22.22
C ASP A 4 -15.06 2.88 21.91
N ARG A 5 -16.01 2.76 22.85
CA ARG A 5 -17.37 3.34 22.75
C ARG A 5 -17.33 4.87 22.69
N ILE A 6 -18.07 5.42 21.72
CA ILE A 6 -18.24 6.87 21.55
C ILE A 6 -19.07 7.42 22.73
N THR A 7 -18.44 8.20 23.60
CA THR A 7 -19.05 8.90 24.73
C THR A 7 -19.49 10.32 24.38
N GLU A 8 -18.78 10.99 23.47
CA GLU A 8 -19.05 12.38 23.08
C GLU A 8 -18.92 12.53 21.56
N LYS A 9 -20.05 12.43 20.87
CA LYS A 9 -20.12 12.51 19.41
C LYS A 9 -19.49 13.80 18.90
N ALA A 10 -18.56 13.65 17.95
CA ALA A 10 -17.93 14.75 17.24
C ALA A 10 -18.05 14.60 15.73
N GLU A 11 -18.34 15.70 15.05
CA GLU A 11 -18.51 15.77 13.61
C GLU A 11 -17.39 16.61 12.97
N ALA A 12 -16.76 16.06 11.92
CA ALA A 12 -15.70 16.74 11.17
C ALA A 12 -16.29 17.58 10.02
N ALA A 13 -16.15 18.91 10.07
CA ALA A 13 -16.56 19.82 9.01
C ALA A 13 -15.43 20.03 7.97
N PRO A 14 -15.72 20.02 6.66
CA PRO A 14 -17.04 20.04 6.03
C PRO A 14 -17.59 18.65 5.66
N CYS A 15 -16.85 17.57 5.93
CA CYS A 15 -17.20 16.23 5.43
C CYS A 15 -18.33 15.51 6.20
N ARG A 16 -18.79 16.07 7.32
CA ARG A 16 -19.90 15.60 8.16
C ARG A 16 -19.80 14.16 8.69
N HIS A 17 -18.59 13.60 8.70
CA HIS A 17 -18.36 12.32 9.34
C HIS A 17 -18.39 12.48 10.85
N SER A 18 -19.24 11.70 11.53
CA SER A 18 -19.52 11.83 12.97
C SER A 18 -19.26 10.57 13.81
N SER A 19 -18.51 9.61 13.26
CA SER A 19 -18.20 8.32 13.92
C SER A 19 -16.99 8.40 14.85
N PHE A 20 -16.84 9.51 15.60
CA PHE A 20 -15.67 9.77 16.43
C PHE A 20 -16.07 10.41 17.76
N ASP A 21 -15.28 10.15 18.80
CA ASP A 21 -15.27 11.02 19.97
C ASP A 21 -14.52 12.31 19.69
N PHE A 22 -14.96 13.39 20.33
CA PHE A 22 -14.31 14.71 20.28
C PHE A 22 -12.81 14.62 20.57
N ILE A 23 -12.41 13.98 21.67
CA ILE A 23 -11.00 13.89 22.08
C ILE A 23 -10.17 13.11 21.06
N CYS A 24 -10.70 12.04 20.49
CA CYS A 24 -9.98 11.26 19.49
C CYS A 24 -9.81 12.03 18.18
N LEU A 25 -10.85 12.77 17.76
CA LEU A 25 -10.81 13.55 16.54
C LEU A 25 -9.90 14.76 16.70
N ALA A 26 -9.95 15.45 17.84
CA ALA A 26 -9.03 16.55 18.17
C ALA A 26 -7.57 16.08 18.16
N SER A 27 -7.26 14.96 18.84
CA SER A 27 -5.92 14.38 18.89
C SER A 27 -5.38 13.97 17.51
N TRP A 28 -6.27 13.50 16.62
CA TRP A 28 -5.92 13.18 15.24
C TRP A 28 -5.58 14.45 14.44
N LEU A 29 -6.39 15.49 14.60
CA LEU A 29 -6.29 16.73 13.82
C LEU A 29 -5.10 17.60 14.21
N GLU A 30 -4.54 17.42 15.42
CA GLU A 30 -3.25 18.01 15.81
C GLU A 30 -2.08 17.52 14.94
N GLN A 31 -2.13 16.27 14.46
CA GLN A 31 -1.06 15.68 13.65
C GLN A 31 -1.33 15.83 12.16
N ARG A 32 -2.61 15.77 11.75
CA ARG A 32 -3.04 15.81 10.36
C ARG A 32 -4.35 16.55 10.26
N SER A 33 -4.41 17.67 9.53
CA SER A 33 -5.66 18.41 9.32
C SER A 33 -6.64 17.74 8.33
N SER A 34 -6.66 16.40 8.24
CA SER A 34 -7.53 15.65 7.34
C SER A 34 -8.39 14.61 8.07
N CYS A 35 -9.59 14.35 7.54
CA CYS A 35 -10.56 13.44 8.12
C CYS A 35 -10.07 11.98 8.06
N PRO A 36 -10.15 11.21 9.16
CA PRO A 36 -9.74 9.80 9.19
C PRO A 36 -10.52 8.88 8.25
N LEU A 37 -11.76 9.22 7.89
CA LEU A 37 -12.62 8.37 7.05
C LEU A 37 -12.49 8.68 5.56
N CYS A 38 -12.52 9.96 5.19
CA CYS A 38 -12.53 10.37 3.78
C CYS A 38 -11.29 11.16 3.34
N ASN A 39 -10.38 11.47 4.26
CA ASN A 39 -9.17 12.25 4.02
C ASN A 39 -9.41 13.69 3.52
N ALA A 40 -10.64 14.21 3.63
CA ALA A 40 -10.94 15.61 3.34
C ALA A 40 -10.31 16.53 4.38
N GLU A 41 -9.88 17.74 3.99
CA GLU A 41 -9.36 18.74 4.93
C GLU A 41 -10.45 19.16 5.92
N VAL A 42 -10.11 19.12 7.21
CA VAL A 42 -11.04 19.45 8.31
C VAL A 42 -10.65 20.81 8.87
N SER A 43 -11.58 21.76 8.79
CA SER A 43 -11.40 23.11 9.35
C SER A 43 -11.90 23.20 10.79
N GLU A 44 -12.96 22.46 11.11
CA GLU A 44 -13.69 22.59 12.36
C GLU A 44 -14.20 21.23 12.83
N ILE A 45 -14.24 21.05 14.15
CA ILE A 45 -14.91 19.93 14.82
C ILE A 45 -16.14 20.47 15.54
N HIS A 46 -17.31 19.91 15.26
CA HIS A 46 -18.53 20.19 16.02
C HIS A 46 -18.70 19.12 17.10
N TYR A 47 -18.87 19.52 18.35
CA TYR A 47 -18.97 18.63 19.51
C TYR A 47 -19.95 19.19 20.56
N ALA A 48 -20.28 18.40 21.60
CA ALA A 48 -21.23 18.78 22.64
C ALA A 48 -22.58 19.27 22.07
N PHE A 49 -23.25 18.41 21.30
CA PHE A 49 -24.57 18.70 20.72
C PHE A 49 -25.63 18.74 21.81
N THR A 50 -26.30 19.88 21.98
CA THR A 50 -27.45 20.04 22.89
C THR A 50 -28.78 19.79 22.16
N ASP A 51 -28.87 20.26 20.90
CA ASP A 51 -29.93 19.97 19.91
C ASP A 51 -29.31 19.77 18.51
N GLU A 52 -30.14 19.56 17.45
CA GLU A 52 -29.65 19.37 16.07
C GLU A 52 -28.91 20.59 15.48
N THR A 53 -29.08 21.78 16.06
CA THR A 53 -28.51 23.04 15.56
C THR A 53 -27.56 23.73 16.55
N THR A 54 -27.46 23.24 17.79
CA THR A 54 -26.64 23.82 18.85
C THR A 54 -25.48 22.88 19.20
N TYR A 55 -24.27 23.30 18.85
CA TYR A 55 -23.02 22.57 19.11
C TYR A 55 -21.89 23.56 19.43
N LYS A 56 -20.85 23.07 20.13
CA LYS A 56 -19.59 23.79 20.33
C LYS A 56 -18.65 23.50 19.14
N THR A 57 -17.89 24.51 18.73
CA THR A 57 -16.95 24.40 17.60
C THR A 57 -15.51 24.47 18.09
N TYR A 58 -14.67 23.51 17.69
CA TYR A 58 -13.23 23.53 17.88
C TYR A 58 -12.55 23.78 16.53
N THR A 59 -11.80 24.88 16.43
CA THR A 59 -11.09 25.25 15.21
C THR A 59 -9.78 24.49 15.08
N VAL A 60 -9.53 23.95 13.88
CA VAL A 60 -8.34 23.14 13.59
C VAL A 60 -7.34 24.02 12.84
N ALA A 61 -6.15 24.19 13.42
CA ALA A 61 -5.06 24.85 12.71
C ALA A 61 -4.62 23.96 11.53
N SER A 62 -4.74 24.46 10.30
CA SER A 62 -4.28 23.70 9.14
C SER A 62 -2.78 23.45 9.25
N THR A 63 -2.39 22.17 9.16
CA THR A 63 -0.98 21.76 9.14
C THR A 63 -0.27 22.15 7.83
N LYS A 64 -0.99 22.68 6.84
CA LYS A 64 -0.40 23.37 5.70
C LYS A 64 -0.03 24.79 6.12
N ALA A 65 1.26 25.05 6.28
CA ALA A 65 1.79 26.39 6.51
C ALA A 65 1.19 27.40 5.50
N ALA A 66 0.46 28.38 6.02
CA ALA A 66 0.01 29.54 5.27
C ALA A 66 1.25 30.36 4.88
N ALA A 67 1.61 30.36 3.60
CA ALA A 67 2.60 31.30 3.09
C ALA A 67 2.00 32.71 3.15
N PRO A 68 2.72 33.72 3.71
CA PRO A 68 2.23 35.09 3.75
C PRO A 68 2.12 35.66 2.33
N SER A 69 0.97 36.25 2.04
CA SER A 69 0.67 36.94 0.78
C SER A 69 1.42 38.27 0.70
N VAL A 70 2.55 38.28 -0.01
CA VAL A 70 3.21 39.50 -0.49
C VAL A 70 2.78 39.73 -1.94
N PRO A 71 2.36 40.95 -2.35
CA PRO A 71 2.04 41.22 -3.75
C PRO A 71 3.31 41.05 -4.60
N PRO A 72 3.23 40.38 -5.77
CA PRO A 72 4.43 40.06 -6.53
C PRO A 72 5.02 41.33 -7.17
N PRO A 73 6.32 41.64 -6.99
CA PRO A 73 6.99 42.50 -7.95
C PRO A 73 7.01 41.78 -9.30
N GLN A 74 6.80 42.53 -10.38
CA GLN A 74 6.95 42.07 -11.76
C GLN A 74 8.38 41.55 -11.97
N ARG A 75 8.60 40.28 -11.67
CA ARG A 75 9.84 39.57 -11.95
C ARG A 75 9.60 38.74 -13.20
N SER A 76 10.37 39.08 -14.24
CA SER A 76 10.57 38.29 -15.43
C SER A 76 10.73 36.81 -15.03
N VAL A 77 9.81 35.99 -15.53
CA VAL A 77 9.80 34.54 -15.29
C VAL A 77 11.11 33.98 -15.87
N PRO A 78 12.04 33.45 -15.05
CA PRO A 78 13.08 32.62 -15.63
C PRO A 78 12.35 31.41 -16.21
N HIS A 79 12.52 31.17 -17.51
CA HIS A 79 12.05 29.98 -18.18
C HIS A 79 12.42 28.76 -17.34
N ARG A 80 11.43 28.23 -16.62
CA ARG A 80 11.56 26.95 -15.95
C ARG A 80 11.73 25.94 -17.08
N PRO A 81 12.87 25.23 -17.19
CA PRO A 81 13.00 24.23 -18.23
C PRO A 81 11.83 23.27 -18.07
N SER A 82 11.11 23.08 -19.17
CA SER A 82 9.96 22.19 -19.25
C SER A 82 10.37 20.88 -18.59
N ARG A 83 9.80 20.58 -17.42
CA ARG A 83 10.01 19.28 -16.77
C ARG A 83 9.64 18.27 -17.85
N PRO A 84 10.56 17.40 -18.32
CA PRO A 84 10.29 16.58 -19.48
C PRO A 84 9.01 15.83 -19.18
N ARG A 85 7.93 16.23 -19.87
CA ARG A 85 6.74 15.43 -20.02
C ARG A 85 7.32 14.08 -20.37
N ARG A 86 7.19 13.07 -19.49
CA ARG A 86 7.64 11.71 -19.78
C ARG A 86 7.10 11.46 -21.17
N GLN A 87 8.00 11.53 -22.16
CA GLN A 87 7.66 11.12 -23.50
C GLN A 87 7.22 9.70 -23.23
N TYR A 88 5.97 9.43 -23.57
CA TYR A 88 5.49 8.07 -23.63
C TYR A 88 6.34 7.47 -24.73
N THR A 89 7.57 7.07 -24.39
CA THR A 89 8.42 6.25 -25.23
C THR A 89 7.52 5.07 -25.45
N HIS A 90 7.11 4.93 -26.71
CA HIS A 90 6.37 3.78 -27.17
C HIS A 90 7.30 2.59 -26.94
N ASN A 91 7.34 2.07 -25.72
CA ASN A 91 8.06 0.86 -25.41
C ASN A 91 7.39 -0.18 -26.29
N PRO A 92 8.11 -0.75 -27.26
CA PRO A 92 7.55 -1.79 -28.09
C PRO A 92 6.96 -2.85 -27.16
N THR A 93 5.77 -3.35 -27.52
CA THR A 93 5.12 -4.41 -26.76
C THR A 93 6.14 -5.52 -26.61
N PRO A 94 6.61 -5.83 -25.38
CA PRO A 94 7.61 -6.86 -25.20
C PRO A 94 7.08 -8.16 -25.78
N ALA A 95 7.97 -8.97 -26.38
CA ALA A 95 7.55 -10.25 -26.91
C ALA A 95 6.86 -11.07 -25.79
N PRO A 96 5.91 -11.96 -26.13
CA PRO A 96 5.23 -12.79 -25.13
C PRO A 96 6.19 -13.53 -24.19
N ASP A 97 7.33 -13.98 -24.72
CA ASP A 97 8.37 -14.66 -23.96
C ASP A 97 9.12 -13.72 -23.01
N ASP A 98 9.38 -12.48 -23.43
CA ASP A 98 9.95 -11.44 -22.56
C ASP A 98 9.00 -11.11 -21.40
N ALA A 99 7.68 -11.12 -21.66
CA ALA A 99 6.68 -10.88 -20.63
C ALA A 99 6.67 -12.01 -19.58
N LEU A 100 6.69 -13.27 -20.02
CA LEU A 100 6.78 -14.41 -19.10
C LEU A 100 8.12 -14.44 -18.34
N ALA A 101 9.23 -14.12 -18.99
CA ALA A 101 10.53 -14.02 -18.32
C ALA A 101 10.52 -12.97 -17.20
N ARG A 102 9.90 -11.79 -17.44
CA ARG A 102 9.71 -10.78 -16.38
C ARG A 102 8.82 -11.30 -15.25
N ARG A 103 7.73 -12.00 -15.55
CA ARG A 103 6.86 -12.59 -14.53
C ARG A 103 7.60 -13.63 -13.70
N ARG A 104 8.41 -14.51 -14.32
CA ARG A 104 9.28 -15.45 -13.60
C ARG A 104 10.19 -14.74 -12.60
N ALA A 105 10.83 -13.65 -13.01
CA ALA A 105 11.66 -12.85 -12.11
C ALA A 105 10.87 -12.28 -10.91
N VAL A 106 9.63 -11.82 -11.12
CA VAL A 106 8.74 -11.33 -10.04
C VAL A 106 8.50 -12.42 -8.99
N TYR A 107 8.19 -13.65 -9.39
CA TYR A 107 7.99 -14.76 -8.44
C TYR A 107 9.30 -15.23 -7.80
N THR A 108 10.39 -15.35 -8.57
CA THR A 108 11.70 -15.75 -8.03
C THR A 108 12.22 -14.77 -6.98
N GLN A 109 11.99 -13.47 -7.18
CA GLN A 109 12.43 -12.42 -6.26
C GLN A 109 11.37 -12.04 -5.22
N ASN A 110 10.21 -12.72 -5.22
CA ASN A 110 9.07 -12.44 -4.35
C ASN A 110 8.65 -10.95 -4.33
N LEU A 111 8.57 -10.33 -5.50
CA LEU A 111 8.31 -8.90 -5.63
C LEU A 111 6.81 -8.60 -5.58
N TYR A 112 6.37 -7.95 -4.51
CA TYR A 112 4.99 -7.48 -4.37
C TYR A 112 4.77 -6.19 -5.17
N SER A 113 3.69 -6.14 -5.95
CA SER A 113 3.27 -4.89 -6.58
C SER A 113 2.90 -3.83 -5.53
N LEU A 114 3.21 -2.57 -5.83
CA LEU A 114 2.85 -1.44 -4.99
C LEU A 114 1.33 -1.25 -4.98
N HIS A 115 0.80 -1.01 -3.79
CA HIS A 115 -0.62 -0.77 -3.63
C HIS A 115 -1.04 0.56 -4.27
N VAL A 116 -2.03 0.51 -5.18
CA VAL A 116 -2.69 1.70 -5.72
C VAL A 116 -4.06 1.86 -5.07
N GLY A 117 -4.23 2.96 -4.34
CA GLY A 117 -5.49 3.28 -3.65
C GLY A 117 -6.68 3.46 -4.59
N THR A 118 -7.87 3.16 -4.07
CA THR A 118 -9.16 3.35 -4.74
C THR A 118 -9.47 4.85 -4.79
N ASN A 119 -9.32 5.49 -5.94
CA ASN A 119 -9.67 6.90 -6.12
C ASN A 119 -10.15 7.20 -7.55
N ARG A 120 -10.82 8.33 -7.75
CA ARG A 120 -11.41 8.70 -9.05
C ARG A 120 -10.36 8.86 -10.16
N ILE A 121 -9.13 9.22 -9.81
CA ILE A 121 -8.04 9.50 -10.75
C ILE A 121 -7.37 8.19 -11.19
N SER A 122 -7.08 7.29 -10.26
CA SER A 122 -6.49 5.97 -10.48
C SER A 122 -7.49 5.01 -11.12
N ARG A 123 -8.80 5.19 -10.84
CA ARG A 123 -9.90 4.31 -11.25
C ARG A 123 -9.78 2.88 -10.74
N PHE A 124 -8.87 2.61 -9.81
CA PHE A 124 -8.82 1.32 -9.13
C PHE A 124 -10.08 1.15 -8.30
N ARG A 125 -10.66 -0.05 -8.32
CA ARG A 125 -11.91 -0.37 -7.60
C ARG A 125 -11.78 -1.72 -6.90
N ASP A 126 -12.20 -1.78 -5.65
CA ASP A 126 -12.30 -3.05 -4.92
C ASP A 126 -13.39 -3.96 -5.50
N PHE A 127 -13.22 -5.26 -5.29
CA PHE A 127 -14.18 -6.28 -5.67
C PHE A 127 -14.40 -7.24 -4.49
N THR A 128 -15.59 -7.80 -4.42
CA THR A 128 -15.95 -8.89 -3.49
C THR A 128 -16.14 -10.20 -4.26
N PRO A 129 -16.11 -11.36 -3.57
CA PRO A 129 -16.42 -12.66 -4.19
C PRO A 129 -17.78 -12.66 -4.91
N GLN A 130 -18.77 -11.97 -4.35
CA GLN A 130 -20.10 -11.81 -4.94
C GLN A 130 -20.06 -10.94 -6.20
N SER A 131 -19.34 -9.81 -6.19
CA SER A 131 -19.22 -8.96 -7.39
C SER A 131 -18.45 -9.66 -8.52
N LEU A 132 -17.43 -10.46 -8.18
CA LEU A 132 -16.72 -11.28 -9.16
C LEU A 132 -17.65 -12.34 -9.74
N SER A 133 -18.45 -12.99 -8.90
CA SER A 133 -19.42 -14.00 -9.35
C SER A 133 -20.50 -13.42 -10.27
N ALA A 134 -20.89 -12.17 -10.06
CA ALA A 134 -21.93 -11.50 -10.84
C ALA A 134 -21.43 -10.89 -12.17
N SER A 135 -20.14 -10.56 -12.30
CA SER A 135 -19.59 -9.92 -13.51
C SER A 135 -18.83 -10.91 -14.41
N PRO A 136 -19.36 -11.23 -15.61
CA PRO A 136 -18.64 -12.01 -16.61
C PRO A 136 -17.34 -11.34 -17.07
N GLU A 137 -17.29 -10.01 -17.09
CA GLU A 137 -16.12 -9.24 -17.51
C GLU A 137 -14.97 -9.41 -16.53
N LEU A 138 -15.23 -9.31 -15.23
CA LEU A 138 -14.20 -9.56 -14.20
C LEU A 138 -13.72 -11.01 -14.23
N GLN A 139 -14.62 -11.96 -14.46
CA GLN A 139 -14.26 -13.38 -14.60
C GLN A 139 -13.39 -13.65 -15.83
N SER A 140 -13.72 -13.03 -16.97
CA SER A 140 -12.91 -13.11 -18.19
C SER A 140 -11.52 -12.53 -17.97
N ARG A 141 -11.44 -11.32 -17.37
CA ARG A 141 -10.16 -10.69 -17.00
C ARG A 141 -9.34 -11.53 -16.03
N ALA A 142 -9.98 -12.15 -15.03
CA ALA A 142 -9.32 -13.05 -14.10
C ALA A 142 -8.72 -14.23 -14.87
N ARG A 143 -9.51 -14.91 -15.70
CA ARG A 143 -9.05 -16.08 -16.46
C ARG A 143 -7.89 -15.77 -17.39
N THR A 144 -7.96 -14.67 -18.13
CA THR A 144 -6.87 -14.25 -19.04
C THR A 144 -5.56 -14.04 -18.28
N TRP A 145 -5.60 -13.38 -17.14
CA TRP A 145 -4.41 -13.15 -16.33
C TRP A 145 -3.90 -14.43 -15.66
N ILE A 146 -4.78 -15.23 -15.05
CA ILE A 146 -4.41 -16.48 -14.37
C ILE A 146 -3.74 -17.46 -15.34
N ARG A 147 -4.29 -17.66 -16.54
CA ARG A 147 -3.67 -18.53 -17.56
C ARG A 147 -2.22 -18.13 -17.85
N ARG A 148 -1.95 -16.84 -18.00
CA ARG A 148 -0.58 -16.34 -18.20
C ARG A 148 0.31 -16.65 -16.99
N GLU A 149 -0.20 -16.40 -15.78
CA GLU A 149 0.58 -16.60 -14.55
C GLU A 149 0.87 -18.06 -14.26
N LEU A 150 -0.05 -18.99 -14.58
CA LEU A 150 0.21 -20.42 -14.40
C LEU A 150 1.39 -20.91 -15.25
N ARG A 151 1.67 -20.27 -16.40
CA ARG A 151 2.86 -20.54 -17.23
C ARG A 151 4.19 -20.15 -16.57
N VAL A 152 4.17 -19.41 -15.47
CA VAL A 152 5.38 -19.13 -14.66
C VAL A 152 5.86 -20.42 -14.00
N PHE A 153 4.95 -21.32 -13.63
CA PHE A 153 5.24 -22.54 -12.91
C PHE A 153 5.53 -23.67 -13.89
N ALA A 154 6.81 -23.93 -14.17
CA ALA A 154 7.24 -24.94 -15.14
C ALA A 154 6.67 -26.35 -14.87
N PHE A 155 6.41 -26.70 -13.60
CA PHE A 155 5.80 -27.98 -13.25
C PHE A 155 4.35 -28.15 -13.73
N LEU A 156 3.65 -27.06 -14.06
CA LEU A 156 2.33 -27.08 -14.70
C LEU A 156 2.43 -27.22 -16.22
N HIS A 157 3.61 -26.96 -16.81
CA HIS A 157 3.84 -26.98 -18.26
C HIS A 157 5.14 -27.72 -18.62
N PRO A 158 5.24 -29.04 -18.33
CA PRO A 158 6.45 -29.83 -18.61
C PRO A 158 6.79 -29.92 -20.11
N ALA A 159 5.81 -29.68 -21.00
CA ALA A 159 5.95 -29.78 -22.45
C ALA A 159 6.72 -28.61 -23.11
N ASP A 160 6.94 -27.49 -22.42
CA ASP A 160 7.69 -26.34 -22.95
C ASP A 160 9.22 -26.51 -22.83
N THR A 161 9.69 -27.63 -22.25
CA THR A 161 11.10 -27.89 -21.90
C THR A 161 11.79 -28.93 -22.78
N GLU A 162 11.07 -29.67 -23.61
CA GLU A 162 11.61 -30.76 -24.42
C GLU A 162 11.20 -30.56 -25.89
N GLU A 163 12.17 -30.30 -26.77
CA GLU A 163 12.03 -30.20 -28.24
C GLU A 163 11.71 -31.55 -28.93
N ASP A 164 10.95 -32.46 -28.30
CA ASP A 164 10.65 -33.76 -28.86
C ASP A 164 9.14 -34.00 -29.05
N GLY A 165 8.78 -34.44 -30.26
CA GLY A 165 7.43 -34.43 -30.85
C GLY A 165 6.43 -35.43 -30.27
N GLY A 166 6.24 -35.47 -28.95
CA GLY A 166 5.35 -36.41 -28.26
C GLY A 166 4.24 -35.74 -27.44
N ARG A 167 2.99 -35.82 -27.93
CA ARG A 167 1.69 -35.52 -27.28
C ARG A 167 1.70 -34.53 -26.07
N PRO A 168 1.26 -33.27 -26.26
CA PRO A 168 1.00 -32.36 -25.17
C PRO A 168 -0.44 -32.56 -24.69
N THR A 169 -0.66 -33.15 -23.51
CA THR A 169 -2.02 -33.17 -22.93
C THR A 169 -2.01 -32.96 -21.42
N ARG A 170 -1.30 -33.78 -20.65
CA ARG A 170 -1.46 -33.82 -19.19
C ARG A 170 -1.10 -32.53 -18.44
N GLY A 171 -0.07 -31.81 -18.88
CA GLY A 171 0.35 -30.56 -18.23
C GLY A 171 -0.67 -29.43 -18.41
N SER A 172 -1.11 -29.22 -19.65
CA SER A 172 -2.13 -28.21 -19.98
C SER A 172 -3.45 -28.47 -19.26
N ASP A 173 -3.84 -29.74 -19.13
CA ASP A 173 -5.07 -30.13 -18.43
C ASP A 173 -5.00 -29.77 -16.94
N ASN A 174 -3.85 -29.95 -16.29
CA ASN A 174 -3.64 -29.57 -14.90
C ASN A 174 -3.72 -28.05 -14.69
N ALA A 175 -3.15 -27.27 -15.62
CA ALA A 175 -3.20 -25.81 -15.57
C ALA A 175 -4.62 -25.28 -15.75
N GLU A 176 -5.40 -25.82 -16.69
CA GLU A 176 -6.81 -25.42 -16.89
C GLU A 176 -7.72 -25.89 -15.75
N PHE A 177 -7.44 -27.05 -15.14
CA PHE A 177 -8.12 -27.47 -13.90
C PHE A 177 -7.84 -26.48 -12.76
N LEU A 178 -6.56 -26.15 -12.53
CA LEU A 178 -6.16 -25.24 -11.47
C LEU A 178 -6.69 -23.82 -11.71
N LEU A 179 -6.77 -23.38 -12.97
CA LEU A 179 -7.44 -22.14 -13.36
C LEU A 179 -8.89 -22.12 -12.87
N GLU A 180 -9.68 -23.14 -13.20
CA GLU A 180 -11.10 -23.20 -12.81
C GLU A 180 -11.26 -23.32 -11.29
N TYR A 181 -10.37 -24.04 -10.62
CA TYR A 181 -10.31 -24.08 -9.16
C TYR A 181 -10.02 -22.71 -8.55
N ILE A 182 -9.01 -21.98 -9.04
CA ILE A 182 -8.68 -20.62 -8.58
C ILE A 182 -9.88 -19.69 -8.79
N ILE A 183 -10.54 -19.75 -9.94
CA ILE A 183 -11.75 -18.95 -10.19
C ILE A 183 -12.85 -19.29 -9.16
N ALA A 184 -13.06 -20.57 -8.83
CA ALA A 184 -14.02 -20.97 -7.81
C ALA A 184 -13.65 -20.43 -6.42
N VAL A 185 -12.36 -20.46 -6.04
CA VAL A 185 -11.86 -19.87 -4.80
C VAL A 185 -12.13 -18.36 -4.77
N LEU A 186 -11.78 -17.62 -5.82
CA LEU A 186 -11.99 -16.18 -5.89
C LEU A 186 -13.47 -15.78 -5.83
N LYS A 187 -14.37 -16.65 -6.28
CA LYS A 187 -15.83 -16.43 -6.23
C LYS A 187 -16.46 -16.71 -4.87
N THR A 188 -15.78 -17.44 -3.99
CA THR A 188 -16.34 -17.93 -2.72
C THR A 188 -15.61 -17.41 -1.49
N VAL A 189 -14.31 -17.13 -1.60
CA VAL A 189 -13.44 -16.71 -0.50
C VAL A 189 -12.92 -15.30 -0.74
N ASP A 190 -12.97 -14.46 0.28
CA ASP A 190 -12.38 -13.12 0.22
C ASP A 190 -10.85 -13.21 0.31
N VAL A 191 -10.17 -12.72 -0.73
CA VAL A 191 -8.70 -12.63 -0.81
C VAL A 191 -8.10 -11.68 0.22
N GLN A 192 -8.90 -10.79 0.82
CA GLN A 192 -8.49 -9.91 1.91
C GLN A 192 -8.89 -10.43 3.31
N GLY A 193 -9.52 -11.60 3.37
CA GLY A 193 -10.00 -12.16 4.64
C GLY A 193 -8.85 -12.38 5.62
N ALA A 194 -9.02 -11.91 6.86
CA ALA A 194 -8.03 -12.06 7.93
C ALA A 194 -7.72 -13.53 8.28
N SER A 195 -8.58 -14.48 7.87
CA SER A 195 -8.38 -15.91 8.07
C SER A 195 -7.29 -16.51 7.17
N GLY A 196 -6.86 -15.82 6.10
CA GLY A 196 -5.88 -16.36 5.15
C GLY A 196 -6.37 -17.60 4.40
N GLN A 197 -7.69 -17.86 4.37
CA GLN A 197 -8.27 -19.08 3.82
C GLN A 197 -7.92 -19.29 2.33
N ALA A 198 -7.92 -18.22 1.52
CA ALA A 198 -7.55 -18.31 0.11
C ALA A 198 -6.09 -18.79 -0.08
N GLU A 199 -5.17 -18.40 0.80
CA GLU A 199 -3.78 -18.86 0.78
C GLU A 199 -3.69 -20.35 1.14
N GLU A 200 -4.46 -20.80 2.14
CA GLU A 200 -4.53 -22.23 2.51
C GLU A 200 -4.96 -23.11 1.34
N LEU A 201 -5.97 -22.67 0.59
CA LEU A 201 -6.48 -23.44 -0.55
C LEU A 201 -5.50 -23.53 -1.72
N LEU A 202 -4.63 -22.53 -1.90
CA LEU A 202 -3.72 -22.47 -3.05
C LEU A 202 -2.28 -22.92 -2.74
N ARG A 203 -1.88 -22.98 -1.46
CA ARG A 203 -0.48 -23.29 -1.10
C ARG A 203 -0.04 -24.69 -1.51
N GLU A 204 -0.95 -25.66 -1.57
CA GLU A 204 -0.62 -27.04 -1.96
C GLU A 204 -0.25 -27.13 -3.44
N PHE A 205 -0.79 -26.23 -4.27
CA PHE A 205 -0.55 -26.20 -5.71
C PHE A 205 0.61 -25.29 -6.10
N LEU A 206 0.74 -24.12 -5.46
CA LEU A 206 1.70 -23.09 -5.85
C LEU A 206 2.89 -22.96 -4.89
N GLY A 207 2.79 -23.54 -3.68
CA GLY A 207 3.70 -23.27 -2.57
C GLY A 207 3.26 -22.03 -1.76
N ARG A 208 3.62 -21.97 -0.47
CA ARG A 208 3.15 -20.93 0.46
C ARG A 208 3.50 -19.50 0.01
N GLU A 209 4.76 -19.25 -0.32
CA GLU A 209 5.24 -17.92 -0.71
C GLU A 209 4.59 -17.45 -2.02
N HIS A 210 4.56 -18.33 -3.03
CA HIS A 210 3.97 -17.99 -4.32
C HIS A 210 2.45 -17.88 -4.28
N ALA A 211 1.74 -18.65 -3.44
CA ALA A 211 0.30 -18.51 -3.26
C ALA A 211 -0.06 -17.11 -2.72
N ARG A 212 0.69 -16.61 -1.71
CA ARG A 212 0.51 -15.25 -1.18
C ARG A 212 0.73 -14.19 -2.24
N LEU A 213 1.85 -14.29 -2.95
CA LEU A 213 2.19 -13.33 -4.01
C LEU A 213 1.16 -13.37 -5.15
N PHE A 214 0.77 -14.56 -5.59
CA PHE A 214 -0.23 -14.76 -6.63
C PHE A 214 -1.56 -14.10 -6.27
N LEU A 215 -2.04 -14.31 -5.03
CA LEU A 215 -3.27 -13.68 -4.53
C LEU A 215 -3.17 -12.16 -4.44
N HIS A 216 -2.00 -11.63 -4.05
CA HIS A 216 -1.74 -10.20 -4.07
C HIS A 216 -1.80 -9.62 -5.49
N GLU A 217 -1.15 -10.28 -6.44
CA GLU A 217 -1.06 -9.81 -7.82
C GLU A 217 -2.40 -9.94 -8.58
N VAL A 218 -3.14 -11.05 -8.41
CA VAL A 218 -4.46 -11.21 -9.04
C VAL A 218 -5.44 -10.15 -8.53
N ARG A 219 -5.35 -9.82 -7.24
CA ARG A 219 -6.16 -8.75 -6.65
C ARG A 219 -5.76 -7.39 -7.23
N ALA A 220 -4.47 -7.10 -7.32
CA ALA A 220 -3.99 -5.84 -7.90
C ALA A 220 -4.43 -5.69 -9.37
N TRP A 221 -4.37 -6.77 -10.16
CA TRP A 221 -4.87 -6.81 -11.53
C TRP A 221 -6.38 -6.56 -11.61
N LEU A 222 -7.19 -7.30 -10.86
CA LEU A 222 -8.65 -7.19 -10.91
C LEU A 222 -9.16 -5.84 -10.44
N ARG A 223 -8.48 -5.23 -9.45
CA ARG A 223 -8.75 -3.86 -9.03
C ARG A 223 -8.40 -2.81 -10.08
N SER A 224 -7.47 -3.10 -10.98
CA SER A 224 -6.94 -2.13 -11.94
C SER A 224 -7.96 -1.80 -13.03
N PRO A 225 -7.88 -0.59 -13.64
CA PRO A 225 -8.74 -0.21 -14.76
C PRO A 225 -8.29 -0.79 -16.11
N TYR A 226 -7.19 -1.55 -16.16
CA TYR A 226 -6.61 -2.05 -17.40
C TYR A 226 -7.41 -3.24 -17.94
N ALA A 227 -7.86 -3.15 -19.19
CA ALA A 227 -8.57 -4.25 -19.84
C ALA A 227 -7.61 -5.34 -20.32
N ARG A 228 -6.40 -4.96 -20.73
CA ARG A 228 -5.38 -5.87 -21.25
C ARG A 228 -4.26 -6.09 -20.25
N VAL A 229 -3.78 -7.32 -20.22
CA VAL A 229 -2.70 -7.75 -19.32
C VAL A 229 -1.40 -7.01 -19.63
N GLU A 230 -1.12 -6.76 -20.91
CA GLU A 230 0.07 -6.00 -21.34
C GLU A 230 0.03 -4.54 -20.85
N ASP A 231 -1.16 -3.94 -20.75
CA ASP A 231 -1.32 -2.57 -20.24
C ASP A 231 -1.01 -2.54 -18.74
N TRP A 232 -1.44 -3.55 -18.00
CA TRP A 232 -1.09 -3.67 -16.58
C TRP A 232 0.41 -3.88 -16.37
N ASP A 233 1.05 -4.76 -17.15
CA ASP A 233 2.49 -5.02 -17.06
C ASP A 233 3.34 -3.74 -17.25
N ARG A 234 2.89 -2.81 -18.11
CA ARG A 234 3.59 -1.53 -18.34
C ARG A 234 3.45 -0.52 -17.20
N ASN A 235 2.42 -0.67 -16.36
CA ASN A 235 2.07 0.31 -15.34
C ASN A 235 2.28 -0.17 -13.90
N VAL A 236 2.28 -1.49 -13.68
CA VAL A 236 2.55 -2.08 -12.38
C VAL A 236 3.97 -1.75 -11.92
N GLN A 237 4.11 -1.44 -10.64
CA GLN A 237 5.39 -1.10 -10.02
C GLN A 237 5.65 -2.06 -8.87
N TYR A 238 6.90 -2.44 -8.66
CA TYR A 238 7.30 -3.42 -7.64
C TYR A 238 8.15 -2.77 -6.56
N ALA A 239 7.98 -3.22 -5.32
CA ALA A 239 8.86 -2.86 -4.22
C ALA A 239 10.21 -3.58 -4.37
N VAL A 240 11.16 -2.98 -5.09
CA VAL A 240 12.51 -3.54 -5.21
C VAL A 240 13.29 -3.21 -3.92
N PRO A 241 13.75 -4.22 -3.15
CA PRO A 241 14.53 -3.95 -1.96
C PRO A 241 15.87 -3.30 -2.33
N VAL A 242 16.10 -2.08 -1.85
CA VAL A 242 17.38 -1.39 -2.00
C VAL A 242 18.42 -2.14 -1.15
N LYS A 243 19.30 -2.91 -1.79
CA LYS A 243 20.47 -3.49 -1.11
C LYS A 243 21.37 -2.33 -0.66
N VAL A 244 21.31 -1.96 0.61
CA VAL A 244 22.33 -1.11 1.21
C VAL A 244 23.64 -1.88 1.14
N ARG A 245 24.60 -1.39 0.36
CA ARG A 245 25.97 -1.91 0.37
C ARG A 245 26.54 -1.63 1.75
N GLU A 246 26.55 -2.62 2.63
CA GLU A 246 27.42 -2.62 3.79
C GLU A 246 28.85 -2.81 3.26
N GLU A 247 29.53 -1.70 2.97
CA GLU A 247 30.96 -1.71 2.73
C GLU A 247 31.66 -2.11 4.02
N ARG A 248 32.39 -3.24 3.91
CA ARG A 248 33.29 -3.83 4.90
C ARG A 248 33.99 -2.77 5.76
N THR A 249 33.63 -2.73 7.04
CA THR A 249 34.49 -2.20 8.10
C THR A 249 35.11 -3.37 8.86
N GLU A 250 35.94 -4.17 8.17
CA GLU A 250 36.69 -5.27 8.79
C GLU A 250 38.21 -5.05 8.84
N GLU A 251 38.77 -4.00 8.24
CA GLU A 251 40.24 -3.80 8.20
C GLU A 251 40.82 -2.90 9.32
N ARG A 252 40.10 -2.65 10.43
CA ARG A 252 40.66 -1.84 11.54
C ARG A 252 40.37 -2.39 12.93
N ARG A 253 40.50 -3.71 13.12
CA ARG A 253 40.36 -4.35 14.43
C ARG A 253 41.59 -5.10 14.96
N GLU A 254 42.71 -5.12 14.24
CA GLU A 254 43.91 -5.86 14.71
C GLU A 254 45.01 -5.00 15.37
N GLU A 255 44.95 -3.67 15.35
CA GLU A 255 46.11 -2.86 15.76
C GLU A 255 46.05 -2.18 17.14
N ASN A 256 45.12 -2.56 18.05
CA ASN A 256 45.01 -1.84 19.33
C ASN A 256 44.74 -2.73 20.56
N ARG A 257 45.55 -3.78 20.72
CA ARG A 257 45.49 -4.72 21.87
C ARG A 257 46.63 -4.62 22.87
N GLU A 258 47.44 -3.56 22.85
CA GLU A 258 48.44 -3.34 23.90
C GLU A 258 48.41 -1.89 24.41
N GLY A 259 48.21 -1.73 25.72
CA GLY A 259 48.35 -0.44 26.41
C GLY A 259 47.16 -0.06 27.27
N GLY A 260 47.07 -0.65 28.46
CA GLY A 260 46.06 -0.29 29.44
C GLY A 260 46.33 1.02 30.20
N SER A 261 45.29 1.41 30.93
CA SER A 261 45.28 2.10 32.23
C SER A 261 44.91 3.59 32.30
N ARG A 262 43.78 3.80 33.01
CA ARG A 262 43.40 4.89 33.94
C ARG A 262 42.92 6.24 33.37
N GLY A 263 41.72 6.62 33.81
CA GLY A 263 41.30 8.02 33.91
C GLY A 263 39.80 8.22 33.68
N GLY A 264 39.05 8.48 34.75
CA GLY A 264 37.60 8.73 34.71
C GLY A 264 37.21 10.06 34.06
N GLY A 265 35.93 10.17 33.68
CA GLY A 265 35.35 11.41 33.20
C GLY A 265 33.97 11.22 32.56
N VAL A 266 32.93 11.32 33.38
CA VAL A 266 31.54 11.45 32.92
C VAL A 266 31.37 12.80 32.22
N ARG A 267 30.89 12.82 30.97
CA ARG A 267 30.00 13.88 30.42
C ARG A 267 29.40 13.47 29.06
N ARG A 268 28.09 13.69 28.97
CA ARG A 268 27.17 13.45 27.84
C ARG A 268 27.56 14.20 26.57
N GLY A 269 27.37 13.55 25.42
CA GLY A 269 27.29 14.16 24.09
C GLY A 269 26.40 13.33 23.16
N ARG A 270 25.35 13.94 22.61
CA ARG A 270 24.31 13.39 21.73
C ARG A 270 24.79 13.13 20.29
N ARG A 271 24.35 12.02 19.70
CA ARG A 271 23.92 11.79 18.29
C ARG A 271 23.56 10.29 18.21
N GLY A 272 22.38 9.82 17.85
CA GLY A 272 21.40 10.29 16.87
C GLY A 272 21.12 9.09 15.96
N GLY A 273 20.37 8.10 16.45
CA GLY A 273 20.03 6.88 15.73
C GLY A 273 18.53 6.67 15.78
N ASP A 274 17.86 6.95 14.66
CA ASP A 274 16.43 6.69 14.45
C ASP A 274 16.19 5.18 14.44
N ARG A 275 15.71 4.68 15.58
CA ARG A 275 15.17 3.34 15.71
C ARG A 275 13.64 3.48 15.66
N TYR A 276 13.03 2.97 14.60
CA TYR A 276 11.59 2.85 14.44
C TYR A 276 11.02 2.02 15.59
N THR A 277 10.14 2.62 16.40
CA THR A 277 9.40 1.95 17.48
C THR A 277 7.90 2.20 17.25
N PRO A 278 7.04 1.17 17.28
CA PRO A 278 5.61 1.32 17.06
C PRO A 278 4.91 1.76 18.34
N TYR A 279 3.99 2.72 18.20
CA TYR A 279 2.91 3.10 19.12
C TYR A 279 3.20 3.03 20.63
N GLY A 280 3.54 4.17 21.22
CA GLY A 280 3.54 4.35 22.67
C GLY A 280 3.71 5.80 23.10
N GLY A 281 2.61 6.43 23.53
CA GLY A 281 2.64 7.53 24.50
C GLY A 281 2.56 8.97 23.97
N SER A 282 1.34 9.48 23.76
CA SER A 282 1.06 10.93 23.77
C SER A 282 0.30 11.30 25.05
N ARG A 283 1.02 11.45 26.17
CA ARG A 283 0.45 11.96 27.44
C ARG A 283 0.55 13.49 27.59
N ARG A 284 1.19 14.22 26.65
CA ARG A 284 1.35 15.68 26.76
C ARG A 284 0.25 16.51 26.07
N GLY A 285 -0.31 16.05 24.94
CA GLY A 285 -1.41 16.77 24.27
C GLY A 285 -2.75 16.68 25.01
N VAL A 286 -2.97 15.59 25.75
CA VAL A 286 -4.19 15.36 26.53
C VAL A 286 -4.36 16.39 27.66
N GLU A 287 -3.26 16.89 28.21
CA GLU A 287 -3.27 17.85 29.31
C GLU A 287 -3.57 19.28 28.83
N GLU A 288 -3.08 19.66 27.64
CA GLU A 288 -3.38 20.95 27.04
C GLU A 288 -4.82 21.03 26.52
N ALA A 289 -5.35 19.94 25.95
CA ALA A 289 -6.75 19.84 25.57
C ALA A 289 -7.69 19.86 26.81
N ARG A 290 -7.27 19.24 27.92
CA ARG A 290 -8.00 19.30 29.21
C ARG A 290 -7.99 20.69 29.84
N LEU A 291 -6.93 21.48 29.66
CA LEU A 291 -6.86 22.84 30.19
C LEU A 291 -7.72 23.84 29.40
N ARG A 292 -8.00 23.56 28.13
CA ARG A 292 -8.94 24.34 27.30
C ARG A 292 -10.39 23.84 27.39
N TYR A 293 -10.60 22.71 28.05
CA TYR A 293 -11.91 22.12 28.33
C TYR A 293 -12.49 22.76 29.59
N ASN A 294 -13.51 23.60 29.42
CA ASN A 294 -14.29 24.15 30.53
C ASN A 294 -15.62 23.38 30.60
N PRO A 295 -15.85 22.56 31.65
CA PRO A 295 -17.02 21.67 31.73
C PRO A 295 -18.31 22.34 32.23
N ASP A 296 -18.37 23.67 32.35
CA ASP A 296 -19.61 24.40 32.61
C ASP A 296 -20.36 24.77 31.32
#